data_AF-A0A924UQ60-F1
#
_entry.id   AF-A0A924UQ60-F1
#
_cell.length_a   1.000
_cell.length_b   1.000
_cell.length_c   1.000
_cell.angle_alpha   90.00
_cell.angle_beta   90.00
_cell.angle_gamma   90.00
#
_symmetry.space_group_name_H-M   'P 1'
#
loop_
_entity.id
_entity.type
_entity.pdbx_description
1 polymer ?
#
loop_
_entity_poly.entity_id
_entity_poly.type
_entity_poly.pdbx_seq_one_letter_code
_entity_poly.pdbx_strand_id
1 'polypeptide(L)'
;AGQLGDGRAITLGEWETPGGETWELQLKGAGLTPYSRRGDGRAVLRSSVREYLMSEAMHYLGIPTTRALSLVSTGDQVMRDMFYNGQPAFEPGAIVLRASPSFLRFGSFEMLASRNETENLKALADWTISRYFPHIQGGDQVLKWFAEVVEKTATLIVEWQRVGFVHGVMNTDNMSVLGLTIDYGPFSFIDNYDPDFTPNTTDLPGKRYAFGQQASVAYWNLSCLANAISVIVSDSDQLVEKLKEFEIIYGTKYYTMMAGKIGLDQINEADVPLITLFETMMTSVQPDMTIFYQLLVELPMDLKGEINIARHFNLSFYHELTIEESKTLNTLIQTYQKRIQSNQISREDSLNKMRKSNPRFILRNYLLHLAIEELENGRDDLFIKLQQAMNDPYSKNHDEFFKIRPEWASQKAGCSMLSCSS
;
A
#
# COMPACT_ATOMS: atom_id res chain seq x y z
N ALA A 1 15.91 13.46 -8.75
CA ALA A 1 16.04 14.65 -7.87
C ALA A 1 17.50 14.94 -7.47
N GLY A 2 18.48 14.60 -8.31
CA GLY A 2 19.89 14.58 -7.87
C GLY A 2 20.13 13.58 -6.73
N GLN A 3 21.18 13.79 -5.95
CA GLN A 3 21.50 12.96 -4.79
C GLN A 3 20.48 13.14 -3.65
N LEU A 4 19.89 12.02 -3.22
CA LEU A 4 19.12 11.89 -1.99
C LEU A 4 19.98 11.16 -0.94
N GLY A 5 19.55 9.99 -0.49
CA GLY A 5 20.20 9.18 0.54
C GLY A 5 19.41 9.17 1.84
N ASP A 6 19.98 8.51 2.86
CA ASP A 6 19.36 8.39 4.17
C ASP A 6 19.46 9.71 4.95
N GLY A 7 18.62 10.69 4.58
CA GLY A 7 18.71 12.05 5.14
C GLY A 7 18.27 12.19 6.60
N ARG A 8 17.68 11.15 7.17
CA ARG A 8 17.22 11.10 8.56
C ARG A 8 17.09 9.67 9.08
N ALA A 9 17.79 8.75 8.43
CA ALA A 9 17.78 7.35 8.76
C ALA A 9 19.22 6.90 8.95
N ILE A 10 19.47 6.02 9.91
CA ILE A 10 20.81 5.52 10.22
C ILE A 10 20.69 4.01 10.33
N THR A 11 21.37 3.30 9.44
CA THR A 11 21.50 1.84 9.52
C THR A 11 22.44 1.50 10.66
N LEU A 12 21.94 0.75 11.63
CA LEU A 12 22.73 0.27 12.77
C LEU A 12 23.62 -0.91 12.37
N GLY A 13 23.11 -1.74 11.47
CA GLY A 13 23.76 -2.93 10.99
C GLY A 13 22.74 -3.97 10.55
N GLU A 14 23.23 -5.18 10.38
CA GLU A 14 22.46 -6.36 10.01
C GLU A 14 22.41 -7.32 11.19
N TRP A 15 21.25 -7.94 11.40
CA TRP A 15 21.01 -8.94 12.42
C TRP A 15 20.61 -10.26 11.78
N GLU A 16 21.35 -11.33 12.07
CA GLU A 16 20.99 -12.68 11.66
C GLU A 16 20.05 -13.31 12.68
N THR A 17 18.88 -13.74 12.23
CA THR A 17 17.91 -14.46 13.06
C THR A 17 18.39 -15.89 13.31
N PRO A 18 17.88 -16.58 14.36
CA PRO A 18 18.18 -17.99 14.56
C PRO A 18 17.81 -18.91 13.37
N GLY A 19 16.94 -18.44 12.46
CA GLY A 19 16.56 -19.14 11.23
C GLY A 19 17.53 -18.93 10.05
N GLY A 20 18.59 -18.14 10.23
CA GLY A 20 19.57 -17.81 9.18
C GLY A 20 19.15 -16.66 8.25
N GLU A 21 17.97 -16.07 8.45
CA GLU A 21 17.55 -14.87 7.73
C GLU A 21 18.28 -13.65 8.27
N THR A 22 18.78 -12.78 7.39
CA THR A 22 19.40 -11.50 7.79
C THR A 22 18.42 -10.35 7.64
N TRP A 23 18.40 -9.46 8.63
CA TRP A 23 17.56 -8.26 8.67
C TRP A 23 18.41 -7.01 8.90
N GLU A 24 18.28 -6.04 8.01
CA GLU A 24 18.84 -4.69 8.19
C GLU A 24 18.01 -3.92 9.24
N LEU A 25 18.68 -3.28 10.20
CA LEU A 25 18.07 -2.48 11.25
C LEU A 25 18.38 -0.99 11.05
N GLN A 26 17.35 -0.16 10.91
CA GLN A 26 17.49 1.27 10.60
C GLN A 26 16.70 2.14 11.59
N LEU A 27 17.37 3.08 12.26
CA LEU A 27 16.70 4.10 13.08
C LEU A 27 16.31 5.30 12.21
N LYS A 28 15.02 5.64 12.17
CA LYS A 28 14.51 6.82 11.46
C LYS A 28 14.13 7.91 12.47
N GLY A 29 14.70 9.11 12.28
CA GLY A 29 14.62 10.24 13.21
C GLY A 29 15.79 10.38 14.17
N ALA A 30 16.83 9.53 14.05
CA ALA A 30 17.94 9.46 14.99
C ALA A 30 18.91 10.66 14.93
N GLY A 31 18.84 11.50 13.89
CA GLY A 31 19.67 12.69 13.76
C GLY A 31 20.17 12.94 12.34
N LEU A 32 21.04 13.94 12.22
CA LEU A 32 21.62 14.35 10.95
C LEU A 32 22.56 13.28 10.37
N THR A 33 22.60 13.26 9.04
CA THR A 33 23.55 12.49 8.23
C THR A 33 24.15 13.40 7.16
N PRO A 34 25.20 12.98 6.44
CA PRO A 34 25.69 13.71 5.27
C PRO A 34 24.63 13.91 4.16
N TYR A 35 23.52 13.18 4.23
CA TYR A 35 22.44 13.19 3.25
C TYR A 35 21.21 14.02 3.71
N SER A 36 21.25 14.66 4.89
CA SER A 36 20.12 15.42 5.44
C SER A 36 19.72 16.64 4.61
N ARG A 37 20.57 17.09 3.67
CA ARG A 37 20.35 18.28 2.85
C ARG A 37 20.06 19.50 3.75
N ARG A 38 18.81 19.98 3.77
CA ARG A 38 18.34 21.11 4.60
C ARG A 38 17.46 20.66 5.77
N GLY A 39 17.21 19.36 5.92
CA GLY A 39 16.42 18.80 7.02
C GLY A 39 17.24 18.67 8.31
N ASP A 40 16.54 18.50 9.43
CA ASP A 40 17.13 18.38 10.77
C ASP A 40 17.50 16.95 11.17
N GLY A 41 17.21 15.97 10.32
CA GLY A 41 17.48 14.56 10.59
C GLY A 41 16.54 13.93 11.63
N ARG A 42 15.51 14.66 12.09
CA ARG A 42 14.56 14.20 13.11
C ARG A 42 13.25 13.69 12.51
N ALA A 43 12.49 12.98 13.32
CA ALA A 43 11.11 12.61 13.05
C ALA A 43 10.23 13.03 14.24
N VAL A 44 8.94 13.22 13.97
CA VAL A 44 7.95 13.60 14.97
C VAL A 44 7.06 12.42 15.34
N LEU A 45 6.51 12.43 16.54
CA LEU A 45 5.67 11.36 17.09
C LEU A 45 4.55 10.98 16.13
N ARG A 46 3.86 11.96 15.56
CA ARG A 46 2.79 11.74 14.58
C ARG A 46 3.24 10.93 13.37
N SER A 47 4.37 11.24 12.76
CA SER A 47 4.86 10.49 11.59
C SER A 47 5.41 9.12 11.98
N SER A 48 6.10 9.02 13.11
CA SER A 48 6.64 7.76 13.62
C SER A 48 5.55 6.77 14.06
N VAL A 49 4.47 7.21 14.70
CA VAL A 49 3.30 6.37 15.04
C VAL A 49 2.63 5.83 13.78
N ARG A 50 2.43 6.70 12.78
CA ARG A 50 1.83 6.33 11.50
C ARG A 50 2.64 5.26 10.79
N GLU A 51 3.96 5.43 10.70
CA GLU A 51 4.84 4.43 10.10
C GLU A 51 4.87 3.14 10.90
N TYR A 52 4.99 3.22 12.23
CA TYR A 52 5.02 2.05 13.11
C TYR A 52 3.76 1.18 12.96
N LEU A 53 2.58 1.78 13.10
CA LEU A 53 1.32 1.03 13.01
C LEU A 53 1.03 0.56 11.58
N MET A 54 1.31 1.37 10.56
CA MET A 54 1.00 1.00 9.17
C MET A 54 1.93 -0.10 8.63
N SER A 55 3.22 -0.09 8.99
CA SER A 55 4.14 -1.19 8.70
C SER A 55 3.56 -2.53 9.17
N GLU A 56 3.07 -2.58 10.39
CA GLU A 56 2.55 -3.82 10.98
C GLU A 56 1.16 -4.17 10.44
N ALA A 57 0.28 -3.19 10.23
CA ALA A 57 -1.03 -3.41 9.59
C ALA A 57 -0.88 -4.05 8.20
N MET A 58 0.05 -3.56 7.38
CA MET A 58 0.33 -4.12 6.06
C MET A 58 0.86 -5.56 6.15
N HIS A 59 1.70 -5.85 7.14
CA HIS A 59 2.20 -7.21 7.38
C HIS A 59 1.05 -8.19 7.70
N TYR A 60 0.17 -7.86 8.64
CA TYR A 60 -0.95 -8.72 9.02
C TYR A 60 -2.06 -8.81 7.96
N LEU A 61 -2.14 -7.81 7.07
CA LEU A 61 -2.95 -7.92 5.86
C LEU A 61 -2.38 -8.90 4.83
N GLY A 62 -1.15 -9.39 5.04
CA GLY A 62 -0.44 -10.29 4.13
C GLY A 62 0.33 -9.57 3.01
N ILE A 63 0.54 -8.26 3.14
CA ILE A 63 1.16 -7.45 2.09
C ILE A 63 2.66 -7.32 2.39
N PRO A 64 3.55 -7.58 1.40
CA PRO A 64 4.99 -7.39 1.59
C PRO A 64 5.33 -5.96 2.02
N THR A 65 6.08 -5.83 3.12
CA THR A 65 6.38 -4.52 3.73
C THR A 65 7.63 -4.54 4.61
N THR A 66 8.27 -3.38 4.78
CA THR A 66 9.20 -3.12 5.89
C THR A 66 8.48 -3.14 7.24
N ARG A 67 9.13 -3.70 8.25
CA ARG A 67 8.60 -3.89 9.60
C ARG A 67 9.04 -2.78 10.55
N ALA A 68 8.29 -2.59 11.63
CA ALA A 68 8.61 -1.62 12.67
C ALA A 68 8.77 -2.33 14.02
N LEU A 69 9.98 -2.32 14.58
CA LEU A 69 10.34 -3.07 15.79
C LEU A 69 10.09 -2.29 17.08
N SER A 70 10.35 -0.98 17.07
CA SER A 70 10.12 -0.13 18.25
C SER A 70 9.80 1.31 17.88
N LEU A 71 9.05 1.97 18.76
CA LEU A 71 8.73 3.40 18.71
C LEU A 71 9.12 4.03 20.04
N VAL A 72 9.94 5.08 20.03
CA VAL A 72 10.39 5.77 21.23
C VAL A 72 10.21 7.28 21.11
N SER A 73 9.71 7.92 22.16
CA SER A 73 9.72 9.38 22.30
C SER A 73 11.12 9.88 22.64
N THR A 74 11.56 10.99 22.05
CA THR A 74 12.88 11.55 22.38
C THR A 74 12.85 12.52 23.56
N GLY A 75 11.69 13.08 23.87
CA GLY A 75 11.54 14.21 24.80
C GLY A 75 11.85 15.58 24.19
N ASP A 76 12.37 15.61 22.95
CA ASP A 76 12.64 16.84 22.22
C ASP A 76 11.36 17.41 21.59
N GLN A 77 11.35 18.73 21.36
CA GLN A 77 10.37 19.40 20.51
C GLN A 77 10.99 19.69 19.15
N VAL A 78 10.29 19.31 18.09
CA VAL A 78 10.79 19.34 16.71
C VAL A 78 9.88 20.25 15.89
N MET A 79 10.44 21.26 15.25
CA MET A 79 9.68 22.24 14.48
C MET A 79 9.25 21.66 13.12
N ARG A 80 7.96 21.71 12.80
CA ARG A 80 7.40 21.25 11.52
C ARG A 80 6.41 22.24 10.97
N ASP A 81 6.47 22.44 9.65
CA ASP A 81 5.41 23.07 8.88
C ASP A 81 4.65 21.96 8.16
N MET A 82 3.53 21.54 8.74
CA MET A 82 2.79 20.35 8.28
C MET A 82 2.24 20.51 6.86
N PHE A 83 2.01 21.74 6.40
CA PHE A 83 1.39 22.03 5.11
C PHE A 83 2.30 22.78 4.14
N TYR A 84 3.55 23.04 4.52
CA TYR A 84 4.46 23.89 3.76
C TYR A 84 3.86 25.27 3.44
N ASN A 85 3.04 25.81 4.36
CA ASN A 85 2.31 27.06 4.19
C ASN A 85 2.94 28.25 4.93
N GLY A 86 4.12 28.05 5.52
CA GLY A 86 4.86 29.04 6.30
C GLY A 86 4.41 29.16 7.75
N GLN A 87 3.61 28.23 8.29
CA GLN A 87 3.12 28.25 9.68
C GLN A 87 3.68 27.07 10.49
N PRO A 88 4.96 27.10 10.89
CA PRO A 88 5.56 26.01 11.65
C PRO A 88 5.05 25.96 13.10
N ALA A 89 4.91 24.75 13.62
CA ALA A 89 4.61 24.47 15.03
C ALA A 89 5.61 23.43 15.58
N PHE A 90 5.77 23.39 16.90
CA PHE A 90 6.52 22.34 17.56
C PHE A 90 5.66 21.09 17.72
N GLU A 91 6.21 19.95 17.34
CA GLU A 91 5.63 18.62 17.55
C GLU A 91 6.61 17.77 18.40
N PRO A 92 6.12 16.83 19.23
CA PRO A 92 7.00 15.93 19.98
C PRO A 92 7.89 15.09 19.06
N GLY A 93 9.18 14.98 19.38
CA GLY A 93 10.14 14.15 18.64
C GLY A 93 9.99 12.66 18.94
N ALA A 94 10.24 11.83 17.93
CA ALA A 94 10.23 10.37 18.07
C ALA A 94 11.24 9.69 17.13
N ILE A 95 11.56 8.44 17.46
CA ILE A 95 12.40 7.55 16.65
C ILE A 95 11.66 6.23 16.44
N VAL A 96 11.63 5.75 15.20
CA VAL A 96 11.16 4.41 14.86
C VAL A 96 12.33 3.53 14.44
N LEU A 97 12.42 2.33 15.00
CA LEU A 97 13.36 1.30 14.55
C LEU A 97 12.66 0.45 13.48
N ARG A 98 13.16 0.56 12.26
CA ARG A 98 12.67 -0.18 11.10
C ARG A 98 13.52 -1.45 10.93
N ALA A 99 12.89 -2.51 10.44
CA ALA A 99 13.55 -3.75 10.08
C ALA A 99 13.11 -4.18 8.67
N SER A 100 14.05 -4.60 7.83
CA SER A 100 13.76 -5.12 6.49
C SER A 100 14.82 -6.14 6.08
N PRO A 101 14.52 -7.13 5.22
CA PRO A 101 15.57 -7.92 4.57
C PRO A 101 16.55 -7.02 3.81
N SER A 102 16.06 -5.92 3.20
CA SER A 102 16.91 -4.84 2.70
C SER A 102 16.17 -3.52 2.55
N PHE A 103 16.89 -2.40 2.66
CA PHE A 103 16.40 -1.06 2.29
C PHE A 103 16.83 -0.61 0.88
N LEU A 104 17.32 -1.54 0.03
CA LEU A 104 17.64 -1.25 -1.36
C LEU A 104 16.41 -0.79 -2.17
N ARG A 105 16.62 0.26 -2.96
CA ARG A 105 15.58 0.96 -3.74
C ARG A 105 15.97 1.04 -5.21
N PHE A 106 15.03 1.32 -6.10
CA PHE A 106 15.34 1.55 -7.52
C PHE A 106 16.32 2.74 -7.65
N GLY A 107 16.09 3.80 -6.85
CA GLY A 107 16.96 4.97 -6.77
C GLY A 107 18.43 4.66 -6.42
N SER A 108 18.72 3.55 -5.74
CA SER A 108 20.10 3.12 -5.45
C SER A 108 20.87 2.79 -6.74
N PHE A 109 20.19 2.18 -7.72
CA PHE A 109 20.76 1.83 -9.02
C PHE A 109 20.81 3.04 -9.95
N GLU A 110 19.75 3.85 -9.97
CA GLU A 110 19.69 5.09 -10.74
C GLU A 110 20.79 6.07 -10.36
N MET A 111 21.14 6.16 -9.07
CA MET A 111 22.21 7.05 -8.61
C MET A 111 23.57 6.68 -9.21
N LEU A 112 23.93 5.40 -9.20
CA LEU A 112 25.20 4.92 -9.78
C LEU A 112 25.20 5.09 -11.32
N ALA A 113 24.09 4.74 -11.97
CA ALA A 113 23.93 4.93 -13.41
C ALA A 113 24.06 6.40 -13.82
N SER A 114 23.41 7.33 -13.10
CA SER A 114 23.45 8.77 -13.39
C SER A 114 24.85 9.40 -13.26
N ARG A 115 25.76 8.72 -12.56
CA ARG A 115 27.16 9.14 -12.37
C ARG A 115 28.13 8.43 -13.30
N ASN A 116 27.64 7.55 -14.18
CA ASN A 116 28.44 6.66 -15.01
C ASN A 116 29.37 5.74 -14.20
N GLU A 117 28.96 5.37 -12.97
CA GLU A 117 29.72 4.45 -12.11
C GLU A 117 29.38 2.98 -12.47
N THR A 118 29.61 2.60 -13.72
CA THR A 118 29.17 1.29 -14.27
C THR A 118 29.73 0.09 -13.51
N GLU A 119 30.98 0.16 -13.05
CA GLU A 119 31.60 -0.90 -12.25
C GLU A 119 30.88 -1.09 -10.91
N ASN A 120 30.60 0.01 -10.20
CA ASN A 120 29.87 -0.03 -8.92
C ASN A 120 28.42 -0.46 -9.12
N LEU A 121 27.77 -0.03 -10.21
CA LEU A 121 26.42 -0.45 -10.56
C LEU A 121 26.36 -1.96 -10.78
N LYS A 122 27.33 -2.52 -11.52
CA LYS A 122 27.43 -3.96 -11.73
C LYS A 122 27.68 -4.68 -10.40
N ALA A 123 28.61 -4.19 -9.58
CA ALA A 123 28.90 -4.78 -8.28
C ALA A 123 27.67 -4.78 -7.35
N LEU A 124 26.88 -3.70 -7.34
CA LEU A 124 25.63 -3.63 -6.59
C LEU A 124 24.59 -4.63 -7.10
N ALA A 125 24.44 -4.77 -8.42
CA ALA A 125 23.52 -5.74 -9.00
C ALA A 125 23.95 -7.18 -8.69
N ASP A 126 25.22 -7.53 -8.89
CA ASP A 126 25.75 -8.86 -8.58
C ASP A 126 25.57 -9.21 -7.09
N TRP A 127 25.87 -8.26 -6.19
CA TRP A 127 25.66 -8.43 -4.74
C TRP A 127 24.19 -8.63 -4.41
N THR A 128 23.30 -7.81 -4.97
CA THR A 128 21.84 -7.89 -4.77
C THR A 128 21.32 -9.26 -5.19
N ILE A 129 21.72 -9.74 -6.37
CA ILE A 129 21.29 -11.04 -6.91
C ILE A 129 21.81 -12.18 -6.03
N SER A 130 23.11 -12.19 -5.71
CA SER A 130 23.70 -13.25 -4.90
C SER A 130 23.08 -13.37 -3.50
N ARG A 131 22.71 -12.23 -2.90
CA ARG A 131 22.19 -12.17 -1.53
C ARG A 131 20.69 -12.45 -1.44
N TYR A 132 19.89 -11.82 -2.31
CA TYR A 132 18.43 -11.81 -2.19
C TYR A 132 17.71 -12.64 -3.26
N PHE A 133 18.42 -13.06 -4.31
CA PHE A 133 17.90 -13.88 -5.40
C PHE A 133 18.84 -15.05 -5.74
N PRO A 134 19.30 -15.85 -4.73
CA PRO A 134 20.35 -16.86 -4.93
C PRO A 134 19.95 -18.01 -5.89
N HIS A 135 18.65 -18.16 -6.15
CA HIS A 135 18.12 -19.08 -7.16
C HIS A 135 18.39 -18.62 -8.61
N ILE A 136 18.77 -17.36 -8.82
CA ILE A 136 19.13 -16.83 -10.14
C ILE A 136 20.59 -17.15 -10.44
N GLN A 137 20.80 -18.15 -11.29
CA GLN A 137 22.14 -18.65 -11.66
C GLN A 137 22.32 -18.68 -13.20
N GLY A 138 23.59 -18.80 -13.63
CA GLY A 138 23.98 -18.93 -15.04
C GLY A 138 24.11 -17.60 -15.78
N GLY A 139 23.88 -17.60 -17.10
CA GLY A 139 23.89 -16.38 -17.92
C GLY A 139 22.70 -15.46 -17.67
N ASP A 140 22.85 -14.18 -18.05
CA ASP A 140 21.80 -13.14 -18.02
C ASP A 140 21.14 -12.92 -16.65
N GLN A 141 21.91 -13.03 -15.57
CA GLN A 141 21.39 -12.92 -14.20
C GLN A 141 20.67 -11.59 -13.95
N VAL A 142 21.20 -10.48 -14.46
CA VAL A 142 20.58 -9.14 -14.32
C VAL A 142 19.22 -9.09 -15.01
N LEU A 143 19.07 -9.71 -16.18
CA LEU A 143 17.80 -9.77 -16.91
C LEU A 143 16.75 -10.63 -16.18
N LYS A 144 17.17 -11.81 -15.69
CA LYS A 144 16.31 -12.70 -14.89
C LYS A 144 15.88 -12.02 -13.59
N TRP A 145 16.80 -11.32 -12.94
CA TRP A 145 16.53 -10.55 -11.74
C TRP A 145 15.54 -9.43 -12.01
N PHE A 146 15.74 -8.66 -13.07
CA PHE A 146 14.80 -7.61 -13.46
C PHE A 146 13.39 -8.15 -13.72
N ALA A 147 13.26 -9.30 -14.42
CA ALA A 147 11.97 -9.95 -14.62
C ALA A 147 11.28 -10.31 -13.29
N GLU A 148 12.03 -10.79 -12.29
CA GLU A 148 11.46 -11.06 -10.96
C GLU A 148 11.09 -9.78 -10.20
N VAL A 149 11.87 -8.70 -10.34
CA VAL A 149 11.52 -7.38 -9.77
C VAL A 149 10.22 -6.85 -10.38
N VAL A 150 10.02 -7.03 -11.69
CA VAL A 150 8.76 -6.71 -12.39
C VAL A 150 7.59 -7.50 -11.78
N GLU A 151 7.74 -8.81 -11.61
CA GLU A 151 6.68 -9.64 -11.02
C GLU A 151 6.36 -9.28 -9.56
N LYS A 152 7.39 -9.09 -8.72
CA LYS A 152 7.21 -8.71 -7.33
C LYS A 152 6.53 -7.34 -7.20
N THR A 153 6.92 -6.39 -8.04
CA THR A 153 6.30 -5.06 -8.08
C THR A 153 4.84 -5.16 -8.52
N ALA A 154 4.53 -5.89 -9.60
CA ALA A 154 3.14 -6.10 -10.04
C ALA A 154 2.28 -6.74 -8.94
N THR A 155 2.83 -7.75 -8.25
CA THR A 155 2.17 -8.42 -7.10
C THR A 155 1.89 -7.43 -5.98
N LEU A 156 2.87 -6.60 -5.61
CA LEU A 156 2.72 -5.58 -4.57
C LEU A 156 1.61 -4.58 -4.90
N ILE A 157 1.57 -4.08 -6.15
CA ILE A 157 0.53 -3.13 -6.55
C ILE A 157 -0.85 -3.77 -6.51
N VAL A 158 -1.01 -5.02 -6.97
CA VAL A 158 -2.29 -5.74 -6.88
C VAL A 158 -2.74 -5.89 -5.42
N GLU A 159 -1.82 -6.19 -4.50
CA GLU A 159 -2.12 -6.25 -3.07
C GLU A 159 -2.54 -4.89 -2.50
N TRP A 160 -1.94 -3.78 -2.95
CA TRP A 160 -2.41 -2.44 -2.59
C TRP A 160 -3.83 -2.17 -3.11
N GLN A 161 -4.13 -2.54 -4.36
CA GLN A 161 -5.47 -2.41 -4.93
C GLN A 161 -6.50 -3.25 -4.16
N ARG A 162 -6.13 -4.47 -3.74
CA ARG A 162 -7.01 -5.41 -3.02
C ARG A 162 -7.61 -4.79 -1.76
N VAL A 163 -6.81 -4.06 -1.00
CA VAL A 163 -7.18 -3.47 0.30
C VAL A 163 -7.42 -1.96 0.22
N GLY A 164 -7.30 -1.37 -0.96
CA GLY A 164 -7.54 0.06 -1.16
C GLY A 164 -6.41 0.94 -0.64
N PHE A 165 -5.17 0.45 -0.57
CA PHE A 165 -4.03 1.22 -0.08
C PHE A 165 -3.52 2.20 -1.15
N VAL A 166 -3.30 3.45 -0.75
CA VAL A 166 -2.68 4.51 -1.55
C VAL A 166 -1.39 4.93 -0.87
N HIS A 167 -0.25 4.72 -1.53
CA HIS A 167 1.06 5.06 -0.99
C HIS A 167 1.30 6.57 -0.93
N GLY A 168 0.80 7.31 -1.92
CA GLY A 168 0.88 8.77 -2.01
C GLY A 168 2.24 9.37 -2.41
N VAL A 169 3.32 8.58 -2.46
CA VAL A 169 4.68 9.04 -2.87
C VAL A 169 5.47 7.90 -3.51
N MET A 170 5.05 7.45 -4.68
CA MET A 170 5.73 6.37 -5.42
C MET A 170 6.88 6.92 -6.27
N ASN A 171 7.78 7.72 -5.67
CA ASN A 171 9.04 8.06 -6.34
C ASN A 171 9.91 6.80 -6.45
N THR A 172 10.84 6.76 -7.40
CA THR A 172 11.72 5.59 -7.59
C THR A 172 12.63 5.32 -6.39
N ASP A 173 12.96 6.33 -5.59
CA ASP A 173 13.64 6.15 -4.31
C ASP A 173 12.74 5.48 -3.25
N ASN A 174 11.41 5.42 -3.42
CA ASN A 174 10.49 4.68 -2.55
C ASN A 174 10.03 3.34 -3.13
N MET A 175 10.70 2.84 -4.19
CA MET A 175 10.40 1.53 -4.76
C MET A 175 11.45 0.53 -4.31
N SER A 176 11.06 -0.47 -3.51
CA SER A 176 11.96 -1.54 -3.08
C SER A 176 12.27 -2.51 -4.21
N VAL A 177 13.54 -2.89 -4.39
CA VAL A 177 13.92 -3.97 -5.32
C VAL A 177 13.42 -5.35 -4.91
N LEU A 178 12.99 -5.51 -3.66
CA LEU A 178 12.43 -6.76 -3.13
C LEU A 178 10.89 -6.79 -3.23
N GLY A 179 10.26 -5.74 -3.78
CA GLY A 179 8.80 -5.65 -3.86
C GLY A 179 8.13 -5.46 -2.51
N LEU A 180 8.76 -4.70 -1.61
CA LEU A 180 8.21 -4.34 -0.29
C LEU A 180 7.56 -2.95 -0.32
N THR A 181 6.45 -2.80 0.40
CA THR A 181 5.96 -1.47 0.81
C THR A 181 7.00 -0.83 1.73
N ILE A 182 7.41 0.40 1.42
CA ILE A 182 8.52 1.08 2.12
C ILE A 182 8.25 2.58 2.21
N ASP A 183 8.74 3.24 3.27
CA ASP A 183 8.64 4.70 3.46
C ASP A 183 7.21 5.24 3.51
N TYR A 184 6.53 4.86 4.59
CA TYR A 184 5.22 5.36 4.98
C TYR A 184 5.24 6.86 5.29
N GLY A 185 4.78 7.67 4.33
CA GLY A 185 4.59 9.12 4.47
C GLY A 185 3.10 9.52 4.44
N PRO A 186 2.64 10.25 3.41
CA PRO A 186 1.24 10.58 3.23
C PRO A 186 0.49 9.40 2.58
N PHE A 187 0.44 8.25 3.25
CA PHE A 187 -0.36 7.11 2.81
C PHE A 187 -1.82 7.22 3.30
N SER A 188 -2.71 6.45 2.70
CA SER A 188 -4.06 6.22 3.21
C SER A 188 -4.63 4.94 2.64
N PHE A 189 -5.51 4.27 3.38
CA PHE A 189 -6.51 3.42 2.73
C PHE A 189 -7.62 4.31 2.16
N ILE A 190 -8.23 3.94 1.04
CA ILE A 190 -9.48 4.56 0.59
C ILE A 190 -10.59 4.19 1.56
N ASP A 191 -11.33 5.21 2.01
CA ASP A 191 -12.57 5.02 2.73
C ASP A 191 -13.68 4.80 1.70
N ASN A 192 -14.31 5.87 1.22
CA ASN A 192 -15.14 5.85 0.02
C ASN A 192 -14.30 5.49 -1.22
N TYR A 193 -14.85 4.64 -2.08
CA TYR A 193 -14.16 4.24 -3.30
C TYR A 193 -14.07 5.41 -4.29
N ASP A 194 -12.84 5.86 -4.55
CA ASP A 194 -12.53 6.92 -5.50
C ASP A 194 -11.19 6.61 -6.20
N PRO A 195 -11.20 6.24 -7.50
CA PRO A 195 -9.99 6.01 -8.28
C PRO A 195 -9.04 7.22 -8.33
N ASP A 196 -9.57 8.43 -8.19
CA ASP A 196 -8.81 9.68 -8.27
C ASP A 196 -8.38 10.20 -6.89
N PHE A 197 -8.57 9.40 -5.83
CA PHE A 197 -8.17 9.77 -4.48
C PHE A 197 -6.65 9.70 -4.31
N THR A 198 -6.07 10.80 -3.85
CA THR A 198 -4.71 10.87 -3.33
C THR A 198 -4.75 11.54 -1.95
N PRO A 199 -4.16 10.93 -0.91
CA PRO A 199 -4.04 11.56 0.41
C PRO A 199 -2.95 12.65 0.45
N ASN A 200 -2.07 12.69 -0.55
CA ASN A 200 -0.93 13.59 -0.57
C ASN A 200 -1.30 14.96 -1.15
N THR A 201 -1.34 15.98 -0.31
CA THR A 201 -1.67 17.36 -0.74
C THR A 201 -0.63 17.96 -1.68
N THR A 202 0.63 17.51 -1.63
CA THR A 202 1.67 17.97 -2.57
C THR A 202 1.58 17.32 -3.94
N ASP A 203 0.76 16.28 -4.07
CA ASP A 203 0.43 15.63 -5.35
C ASP A 203 -0.70 16.38 -6.08
N LEU A 204 -1.35 17.35 -5.44
CA LEU A 204 -2.41 18.15 -6.05
C LEU A 204 -1.86 19.34 -6.85
N PRO A 205 -2.51 19.72 -7.97
CA PRO A 205 -3.70 19.10 -8.57
C PRO A 205 -3.40 17.89 -9.47
N GLY A 206 -2.12 17.49 -9.62
CA GLY A 206 -1.67 16.50 -10.60
C GLY A 206 -2.16 15.07 -10.35
N LYS A 207 -2.41 14.68 -9.10
CA LYS A 207 -2.91 13.35 -8.69
C LYS A 207 -2.09 12.19 -9.27
N ARG A 208 -0.77 12.37 -9.40
CA ARG A 208 0.13 11.38 -10.00
C ARG A 208 0.07 10.05 -9.25
N TYR A 209 -0.07 10.09 -7.93
CA TYR A 209 -0.04 8.92 -7.05
C TYR A 209 -1.44 8.54 -6.54
N ALA A 210 -2.50 8.92 -7.26
CA ALA A 210 -3.86 8.53 -6.91
C ALA A 210 -4.07 7.01 -6.97
N PHE A 211 -5.10 6.53 -6.27
CA PHE A 211 -5.40 5.10 -6.11
C PHE A 211 -5.38 4.31 -7.43
N GLY A 212 -6.09 4.79 -8.44
CA GLY A 212 -6.18 4.17 -9.78
C GLY A 212 -4.94 4.34 -10.64
N GLN A 213 -3.98 5.20 -10.25
CA GLN A 213 -2.75 5.46 -11.01
C GLN A 213 -1.56 4.61 -10.56
N GLN A 214 -1.65 3.91 -9.42
CA GLN A 214 -0.47 3.24 -8.85
C GLN A 214 0.14 2.18 -9.78
N ALA A 215 -0.65 1.49 -10.59
CA ALA A 215 -0.15 0.51 -11.57
C ALA A 215 0.64 1.16 -12.70
N SER A 216 0.15 2.26 -13.27
CA SER A 216 0.84 3.00 -14.34
C SER A 216 2.13 3.64 -13.83
N VAL A 217 2.11 4.17 -12.59
CA VAL A 217 3.31 4.71 -11.95
C VAL A 217 4.35 3.63 -11.65
N ALA A 218 3.92 2.44 -11.20
CA ALA A 218 4.84 1.32 -10.97
C ALA A 218 5.52 0.86 -12.26
N TYR A 219 4.77 0.77 -13.36
CA TYR A 219 5.34 0.51 -14.69
C TYR A 219 6.38 1.56 -15.08
N TRP A 220 6.05 2.85 -14.88
CA TRP A 220 6.99 3.93 -15.15
C TRP A 220 8.25 3.83 -14.27
N ASN A 221 8.13 3.53 -12.98
CA ASN A 221 9.27 3.35 -12.09
C ASN A 221 10.15 2.15 -12.49
N LEU A 222 9.54 1.04 -12.93
CA LEU A 222 10.27 -0.11 -13.48
C LEU A 222 11.01 0.26 -14.76
N SER A 223 10.45 1.15 -15.59
CA SER A 223 11.15 1.67 -16.78
C SER A 223 12.38 2.50 -16.42
N CYS A 224 12.33 3.27 -15.32
CA CYS A 224 13.48 4.00 -14.79
C CYS A 224 14.58 3.04 -14.30
N LEU A 225 14.20 1.98 -13.59
CA LEU A 225 15.14 0.93 -13.18
C LEU A 225 15.77 0.22 -14.39
N ALA A 226 14.94 -0.17 -15.38
CA ALA A 226 15.41 -0.78 -16.63
C ALA A 226 16.43 0.11 -17.34
N ASN A 227 16.14 1.41 -17.46
CA ASN A 227 17.07 2.37 -18.04
C ASN A 227 18.38 2.46 -17.25
N ALA A 228 18.32 2.47 -15.92
CA ALA A 228 19.52 2.52 -15.07
C ALA A 228 20.43 1.30 -15.27
N ILE A 229 19.86 0.10 -15.35
CA ILE A 229 20.62 -1.15 -15.48
C ILE A 229 20.97 -1.52 -16.94
N SER A 230 20.51 -0.73 -17.93
CA SER A 230 20.76 -0.99 -19.35
C SER A 230 22.25 -1.07 -19.71
N VAL A 231 23.10 -0.33 -19.01
CA VAL A 231 24.55 -0.27 -19.26
C VAL A 231 25.33 -1.47 -18.69
N ILE A 232 24.67 -2.34 -17.92
CA ILE A 232 25.28 -3.55 -17.33
C ILE A 232 24.67 -4.85 -17.88
N VAL A 233 23.80 -4.76 -18.89
CA VAL A 233 23.29 -5.92 -19.64
C VAL A 233 23.91 -5.97 -21.03
N SER A 234 23.98 -7.17 -21.62
CA SER A 234 24.52 -7.39 -22.97
C SER A 234 23.61 -6.85 -24.08
N ASP A 235 22.29 -6.90 -23.85
CA ASP A 235 21.26 -6.50 -24.80
C ASP A 235 20.12 -5.79 -24.06
N SER A 236 20.06 -4.46 -24.21
CA SER A 236 19.06 -3.63 -23.53
C SER A 236 17.64 -3.82 -24.06
N ASP A 237 17.47 -4.34 -25.29
CA ASP A 237 16.14 -4.55 -25.86
C ASP A 237 15.38 -5.64 -25.08
N GLN A 238 16.11 -6.60 -24.49
CA GLN A 238 15.51 -7.62 -23.63
C GLN A 238 14.92 -7.04 -22.34
N LEU A 239 15.46 -5.94 -21.80
CA LEU A 239 14.86 -5.26 -20.65
C LEU A 239 13.50 -4.67 -21.00
N VAL A 240 13.34 -4.14 -22.22
CA VAL A 240 12.07 -3.61 -22.70
C VAL A 240 11.04 -4.74 -22.84
N GLU A 241 11.45 -5.88 -23.37
CA GLU A 241 10.57 -7.05 -23.45
C GLU A 241 10.13 -7.54 -22.06
N LYS A 242 11.05 -7.59 -21.08
CA LYS A 242 10.70 -7.93 -19.69
C LYS A 242 9.82 -6.89 -19.02
N LEU A 243 9.99 -5.61 -19.32
CA LEU A 243 9.12 -4.56 -18.80
C LEU A 243 7.68 -4.71 -19.33
N LYS A 244 7.49 -5.06 -20.61
CA LYS A 244 6.18 -5.28 -21.21
C LYS A 244 5.40 -6.44 -20.57
N GLU A 245 6.09 -7.43 -19.99
CA GLU A 245 5.45 -8.53 -19.25
C GLU A 245 4.65 -8.01 -18.03
N PHE A 246 4.96 -6.82 -17.50
CA PHE A 246 4.23 -6.21 -16.38
C PHE A 246 2.71 -6.14 -16.62
N GLU A 247 2.27 -5.73 -17.80
CA GLU A 247 0.84 -5.54 -18.09
C GLU A 247 0.08 -6.87 -18.02
N ILE A 248 0.68 -7.93 -18.56
CA ILE A 248 0.12 -9.28 -18.55
C ILE A 248 0.10 -9.80 -17.11
N ILE A 249 1.22 -9.70 -16.39
CA ILE A 249 1.35 -10.18 -15.01
C ILE A 249 0.36 -9.45 -14.09
N TYR A 250 0.31 -8.11 -14.17
CA TYR A 250 -0.60 -7.28 -13.40
C TYR A 250 -2.06 -7.64 -13.71
N GLY A 251 -2.43 -7.74 -14.99
CA GLY A 251 -3.79 -8.11 -15.40
C GLY A 251 -4.21 -9.47 -14.85
N THR A 252 -3.39 -10.50 -15.02
CA THR A 252 -3.67 -11.85 -14.48
C THR A 252 -3.82 -11.83 -12.96
N LYS A 253 -2.92 -11.16 -12.24
CA LYS A 253 -2.97 -11.07 -10.78
C LYS A 253 -4.17 -10.24 -10.30
N TYR A 254 -4.52 -9.15 -10.99
CA TYR A 254 -5.69 -8.32 -10.69
C TYR A 254 -7.00 -9.12 -10.81
N TYR A 255 -7.20 -9.85 -11.91
CA TYR A 255 -8.40 -10.70 -12.05
C TYR A 255 -8.40 -11.84 -11.03
N THR A 256 -7.25 -12.45 -10.73
CA THR A 256 -7.17 -13.47 -9.67
C THR A 256 -7.57 -12.90 -8.30
N MET A 257 -7.08 -11.70 -7.99
CA MET A 257 -7.43 -10.96 -6.77
C MET A 257 -8.92 -10.63 -6.73
N MET A 258 -9.50 -10.13 -7.83
CA MET A 258 -10.93 -9.85 -7.93
C MET A 258 -11.76 -11.11 -7.73
N ALA A 259 -11.37 -12.24 -8.34
CA ALA A 259 -12.01 -13.54 -8.13
C ALA A 259 -12.07 -13.89 -6.64
N GLY A 260 -10.97 -13.66 -5.90
CA GLY A 260 -10.92 -13.79 -4.45
C GLY A 260 -11.90 -12.87 -3.73
N LYS A 261 -11.90 -11.56 -4.05
CA LYS A 261 -12.78 -10.55 -3.42
C LYS A 261 -14.26 -10.86 -3.60
N ILE A 262 -14.68 -11.39 -4.75
CA ILE A 262 -16.09 -11.69 -5.05
C ILE A 262 -16.44 -13.19 -4.95
N GLY A 263 -15.49 -14.05 -4.60
CA GLY A 263 -15.72 -15.46 -4.29
C GLY A 263 -15.89 -16.36 -5.51
N LEU A 264 -15.38 -15.97 -6.68
CA LEU A 264 -15.35 -16.84 -7.86
C LEU A 264 -14.23 -17.89 -7.73
N ASP A 265 -14.48 -19.08 -8.27
CA ASP A 265 -13.47 -20.13 -8.41
C ASP A 265 -12.33 -19.69 -9.35
N GLN A 266 -12.70 -19.08 -10.47
CA GLN A 266 -11.82 -18.45 -11.45
C GLN A 266 -12.56 -17.33 -12.20
N ILE A 267 -11.80 -16.40 -12.77
CA ILE A 267 -12.30 -15.42 -13.74
C ILE A 267 -11.88 -15.85 -15.14
N ASN A 268 -12.83 -15.80 -16.07
CA ASN A 268 -12.58 -15.97 -17.51
C ASN A 268 -13.03 -14.71 -18.28
N GLU A 269 -12.81 -14.69 -19.59
CA GLU A 269 -13.16 -13.53 -20.43
C GLU A 269 -14.65 -13.14 -20.36
N ALA A 270 -15.56 -14.11 -20.17
CA ALA A 270 -16.99 -13.83 -20.05
C ALA A 270 -17.36 -13.15 -18.71
N ASP A 271 -16.44 -13.14 -17.74
CA ASP A 271 -16.61 -12.47 -16.45
C ASP A 271 -16.13 -11.01 -16.46
N VAL A 272 -15.38 -10.59 -17.48
CA VAL A 272 -14.89 -9.20 -17.61
C VAL A 272 -16.04 -8.17 -17.50
N PRO A 273 -17.20 -8.35 -18.15
CA PRO A 273 -18.33 -7.42 -17.99
C PRO A 273 -18.85 -7.32 -16.54
N LEU A 274 -18.80 -8.41 -15.75
CA LEU A 274 -19.18 -8.38 -14.34
C LEU A 274 -18.17 -7.55 -13.52
N ILE A 275 -16.87 -7.70 -13.79
CA ILE A 275 -15.83 -6.92 -13.12
C ILE A 275 -15.96 -5.43 -13.45
N THR A 276 -16.18 -5.09 -14.73
CA THR A 276 -16.45 -3.71 -15.13
C THR A 276 -17.72 -3.16 -14.45
N LEU A 277 -18.75 -3.98 -14.24
CA LEU A 277 -19.95 -3.58 -13.52
C LEU A 277 -19.69 -3.32 -12.02
N PHE A 278 -18.82 -4.12 -11.39
CA PHE A 278 -18.33 -3.81 -10.04
C PHE A 278 -17.61 -2.47 -10.01
N GLU A 279 -16.64 -2.24 -10.89
CA GLU A 279 -15.88 -0.99 -10.97
C GLU A 279 -16.78 0.22 -11.23
N THR A 280 -17.75 0.08 -12.14
CA THR A 280 -18.74 1.12 -12.44
C THR A 280 -19.58 1.47 -11.21
N MET A 281 -20.13 0.46 -10.53
CA MET A 281 -20.95 0.66 -9.34
C MET A 281 -20.13 1.30 -8.21
N MET A 282 -18.93 0.79 -7.95
CA MET A 282 -18.05 1.33 -6.91
C MET A 282 -17.67 2.79 -7.20
N THR A 283 -17.43 3.15 -8.46
CA THR A 283 -17.09 4.52 -8.86
C THR A 283 -18.30 5.46 -8.80
N SER A 284 -19.49 4.99 -9.19
CA SER A 284 -20.69 5.83 -9.20
C SER A 284 -21.25 6.06 -7.80
N VAL A 285 -21.32 5.00 -6.99
CA VAL A 285 -21.90 5.03 -5.64
C VAL A 285 -20.89 5.48 -4.59
N GLN A 286 -19.59 5.26 -4.84
CA GLN A 286 -18.50 5.53 -3.90
C GLN A 286 -18.75 4.99 -2.48
N PRO A 287 -19.19 3.71 -2.33
CA PRO A 287 -19.36 3.14 -1.00
C PRO A 287 -18.01 3.00 -0.31
N ASP A 288 -18.03 2.82 0.99
CA ASP A 288 -16.87 2.38 1.75
C ASP A 288 -16.39 1.02 1.23
N MET A 289 -15.18 0.98 0.67
CA MET A 289 -14.74 -0.19 -0.09
C MET A 289 -14.65 -1.44 0.81
N THR A 290 -14.06 -1.30 1.99
CA THR A 290 -13.84 -2.42 2.92
C THR A 290 -15.18 -2.96 3.41
N ILE A 291 -16.09 -2.07 3.83
CA ILE A 291 -17.41 -2.47 4.34
C ILE A 291 -18.25 -3.08 3.21
N PHE A 292 -18.23 -2.52 2.01
CA PHE A 292 -18.99 -3.06 0.87
C PHE A 292 -18.64 -4.52 0.59
N TYR A 293 -17.34 -4.86 0.50
CA TYR A 293 -16.93 -6.25 0.25
C TYR A 293 -17.21 -7.17 1.44
N GLN A 294 -17.20 -6.69 2.68
CA GLN A 294 -17.66 -7.46 3.83
C GLN A 294 -19.17 -7.75 3.76
N LEU A 295 -19.97 -6.76 3.38
CA LEU A 295 -21.42 -6.96 3.18
C LEU A 295 -21.69 -7.91 2.00
N LEU A 296 -20.82 -7.95 0.99
CA LEU A 296 -20.91 -8.93 -0.09
C LEU A 296 -20.66 -10.38 0.42
N VAL A 297 -19.73 -10.58 1.36
CA VAL A 297 -19.53 -11.88 2.04
C VAL A 297 -20.81 -12.32 2.76
N GLU A 298 -21.51 -11.36 3.37
CA GLU A 298 -22.72 -11.57 4.17
C GLU A 298 -24.02 -11.56 3.34
N LEU A 299 -23.92 -11.43 2.01
CA LEU A 299 -25.08 -11.33 1.12
C LEU A 299 -25.92 -12.63 1.11
N PRO A 300 -27.21 -12.56 1.46
CA PRO A 300 -28.13 -13.69 1.27
C PRO A 300 -28.36 -13.94 -0.23
N MET A 301 -28.22 -15.19 -0.65
CA MET A 301 -28.30 -15.57 -2.08
C MET A 301 -29.71 -15.44 -2.68
N ASP A 302 -30.73 -15.40 -1.84
CA ASP A 302 -32.14 -15.20 -2.19
C ASP A 302 -32.60 -13.74 -2.04
N LEU A 303 -31.72 -12.84 -1.61
CA LEU A 303 -32.03 -11.42 -1.48
C LEU A 303 -32.38 -10.83 -2.84
N LYS A 304 -33.60 -10.30 -2.95
CA LYS A 304 -34.15 -9.71 -4.17
C LYS A 304 -34.86 -8.40 -3.88
N GLY A 305 -34.98 -7.60 -4.93
CA GLY A 305 -35.67 -6.31 -4.89
C GLY A 305 -34.71 -5.20 -4.52
N GLU A 306 -34.79 -4.12 -5.29
CA GLU A 306 -33.90 -2.96 -5.21
C GLU A 306 -33.79 -2.38 -3.80
N ILE A 307 -34.93 -2.17 -3.13
CA ILE A 307 -34.98 -1.63 -1.75
C ILE A 307 -34.27 -2.55 -0.74
N ASN A 308 -34.46 -3.87 -0.85
CA ASN A 308 -33.85 -4.81 0.07
C ASN A 308 -32.33 -4.89 -0.13
N ILE A 309 -31.88 -4.84 -1.38
CA ILE A 309 -30.46 -4.81 -1.73
C ILE A 309 -29.83 -3.52 -1.21
N ALA A 310 -30.41 -2.35 -1.48
CA ALA A 310 -29.91 -1.08 -0.96
C ALA A 310 -29.83 -1.08 0.59
N ARG A 311 -30.85 -1.61 1.26
CA ARG A 311 -30.85 -1.74 2.73
C ARG A 311 -29.74 -2.64 3.25
N HIS A 312 -29.42 -3.74 2.56
CA HIS A 312 -28.32 -4.64 2.95
C HIS A 312 -26.96 -3.95 2.91
N PHE A 313 -26.72 -3.11 1.90
CA PHE A 313 -25.46 -2.40 1.71
C PHE A 313 -25.39 -1.03 2.43
N ASN A 314 -26.45 -0.62 3.13
CA ASN A 314 -26.59 0.73 3.69
C ASN A 314 -25.43 1.15 4.62
N LEU A 315 -24.85 0.21 5.37
CA LEU A 315 -23.72 0.50 6.26
C LEU A 315 -22.45 0.93 5.51
N SER A 316 -22.37 0.70 4.20
CA SER A 316 -21.24 1.13 3.38
C SER A 316 -21.42 2.51 2.74
N PHE A 317 -22.61 3.11 2.79
CA PHE A 317 -22.87 4.35 2.04
C PHE A 317 -22.54 5.61 2.84
N TYR A 318 -21.99 6.61 2.16
CA TYR A 318 -21.74 7.95 2.71
C TYR A 318 -22.91 8.92 2.46
N HIS A 319 -23.87 8.55 1.62
CA HIS A 319 -25.06 9.32 1.28
C HIS A 319 -26.25 8.39 0.95
N GLU A 320 -27.45 8.96 0.89
CA GLU A 320 -28.62 8.24 0.37
C GLU A 320 -28.49 8.05 -1.14
N LEU A 321 -28.71 6.83 -1.62
CA LEU A 321 -28.58 6.52 -3.05
C LEU A 321 -29.63 7.27 -3.88
N THR A 322 -29.19 7.81 -5.01
CA THR A 322 -30.07 8.22 -6.10
C THR A 322 -30.75 7.01 -6.74
N ILE A 323 -31.81 7.27 -7.53
CA ILE A 323 -32.53 6.23 -8.28
C ILE A 323 -31.58 5.48 -9.23
N GLU A 324 -30.63 6.17 -9.84
CA GLU A 324 -29.69 5.57 -10.81
C GLU A 324 -28.64 4.70 -10.12
N GLU A 325 -28.07 5.18 -9.01
CA GLU A 325 -27.15 4.40 -8.17
C GLU A 325 -27.80 3.13 -7.62
N SER A 326 -29.03 3.25 -7.10
CA SER A 326 -29.82 2.13 -6.58
C SER A 326 -30.10 1.08 -7.65
N LYS A 327 -30.47 1.49 -8.87
CA LYS A 327 -30.63 0.59 -10.03
C LYS A 327 -29.32 -0.08 -10.43
N THR A 328 -28.21 0.66 -10.41
CA THR A 328 -26.88 0.15 -10.76
C THR A 328 -26.44 -0.94 -9.77
N LEU A 329 -26.58 -0.67 -8.46
CA LEU A 329 -26.33 -1.66 -7.41
C LEU A 329 -27.22 -2.90 -7.56
N ASN A 330 -28.52 -2.72 -7.78
CA ASN A 330 -29.44 -3.85 -7.98
C ASN A 330 -29.04 -4.70 -9.20
N THR A 331 -28.66 -4.07 -10.31
CA THR A 331 -28.20 -4.76 -11.52
C THR A 331 -26.91 -5.55 -11.27
N LEU A 332 -25.95 -4.94 -10.57
CA LEU A 332 -24.72 -5.63 -10.16
C LEU A 332 -25.03 -6.88 -9.33
N ILE A 333 -25.82 -6.74 -8.27
CA ILE A 333 -26.08 -7.83 -7.34
C ILE A 333 -26.84 -8.98 -8.01
N GLN A 334 -27.82 -8.68 -8.87
CA GLN A 334 -28.53 -9.70 -9.64
C GLN A 334 -27.59 -10.45 -10.60
N THR A 335 -26.71 -9.71 -11.29
CA THR A 335 -25.73 -10.30 -12.22
C THR A 335 -24.73 -11.17 -11.48
N TYR A 336 -24.22 -10.68 -10.35
CA TYR A 336 -23.31 -11.40 -9.46
C TYR A 336 -23.95 -12.68 -8.91
N GLN A 337 -25.16 -12.60 -8.34
CA GLN A 337 -25.88 -13.76 -7.78
C GLN A 337 -26.17 -14.83 -8.85
N LYS A 338 -26.39 -14.43 -10.11
CA LYS A 338 -26.52 -15.39 -11.22
C LYS A 338 -25.18 -16.05 -11.54
N ARG A 339 -24.08 -15.28 -11.61
CA ARG A 339 -22.76 -15.82 -11.97
C ARG A 339 -22.16 -16.73 -10.91
N ILE A 340 -22.32 -16.40 -9.63
CA ILE A 340 -21.76 -17.17 -8.52
C ILE A 340 -22.37 -18.59 -8.43
N GLN A 341 -23.58 -18.81 -8.97
CA GLN A 341 -24.20 -20.14 -9.08
C GLN A 341 -23.47 -21.07 -10.05
N SER A 342 -22.70 -20.52 -10.98
CA SER A 342 -21.90 -21.30 -11.95
C SER A 342 -20.52 -21.68 -11.42
N ASN A 343 -20.19 -21.35 -10.17
CA ASN A 343 -18.94 -21.79 -9.55
C ASN A 343 -18.86 -23.32 -9.48
N GLN A 344 -17.66 -23.86 -9.70
CA GLN A 344 -17.40 -25.29 -9.53
C GLN A 344 -16.99 -25.68 -8.10
N ILE A 345 -16.80 -24.68 -7.22
CA ILE A 345 -16.47 -24.85 -5.80
C ILE A 345 -17.72 -24.73 -4.92
N SER A 346 -17.65 -25.26 -3.70
CA SER A 346 -18.73 -25.12 -2.73
C SER A 346 -18.95 -23.66 -2.34
N ARG A 347 -20.16 -23.33 -1.85
CA ARG A 347 -20.44 -21.99 -1.32
C ARG A 347 -19.54 -21.64 -0.14
N GLU A 348 -19.19 -22.62 0.69
CA GLU A 348 -18.30 -22.37 1.83
C GLU A 348 -16.86 -22.08 1.38
N ASP A 349 -16.35 -22.78 0.37
CA ASP A 349 -15.03 -22.47 -0.21
C ASP A 349 -15.01 -21.09 -0.87
N SER A 350 -16.08 -20.73 -1.58
CA SER A 350 -16.29 -19.40 -2.15
C SER A 350 -16.25 -18.31 -1.06
N LEU A 351 -16.98 -18.51 0.05
CA LEU A 351 -16.96 -17.60 1.19
C LEU A 351 -15.58 -17.53 1.87
N ASN A 352 -14.88 -18.66 2.01
CA ASN A 352 -13.54 -18.70 2.57
C ASN A 352 -12.52 -17.95 1.71
N LYS A 353 -12.65 -18.00 0.38
CA LYS A 353 -11.87 -17.11 -0.51
C LYS A 353 -12.14 -15.64 -0.21
N MET A 354 -13.41 -15.24 -0.15
CA MET A 354 -13.78 -13.85 0.11
C MET A 354 -13.31 -13.37 1.48
N ARG A 355 -13.45 -14.19 2.53
CA ARG A 355 -12.99 -13.88 3.89
C ARG A 355 -11.47 -13.69 3.98
N LYS A 356 -10.69 -14.39 3.13
CA LYS A 356 -9.24 -14.21 3.05
C LYS A 356 -8.83 -12.99 2.22
N SER A 357 -9.61 -12.63 1.20
CA SER A 357 -9.29 -11.52 0.31
C SER A 357 -9.77 -10.16 0.84
N ASN A 358 -10.86 -10.14 1.60
CA ASN A 358 -11.50 -8.94 2.10
C ASN A 358 -11.24 -8.79 3.60
N PRO A 359 -10.43 -7.82 4.04
CA PRO A 359 -10.28 -7.54 5.46
C PRO A 359 -11.59 -7.00 6.02
N ARG A 360 -11.76 -7.14 7.33
CA ARG A 360 -12.84 -6.54 8.10
C ARG A 360 -12.38 -5.26 8.79
N PHE A 361 -11.11 -5.19 9.14
CA PHE A 361 -10.45 -4.03 9.70
C PHE A 361 -9.34 -3.54 8.75
N ILE A 362 -9.31 -2.22 8.55
CA ILE A 362 -8.19 -1.50 7.95
C ILE A 362 -7.83 -0.34 8.87
N LEU A 363 -6.55 -0.01 8.94
CA LEU A 363 -6.05 1.07 9.80
C LEU A 363 -6.32 2.44 9.15
N ARG A 364 -7.58 2.89 9.24
CA ARG A 364 -8.05 4.16 8.67
C ARG A 364 -7.30 5.35 9.26
N ASN A 365 -7.08 6.39 8.46
CA ASN A 365 -6.32 7.56 8.90
C ASN A 365 -6.95 8.29 10.10
N TYR A 366 -8.27 8.29 10.24
CA TYR A 366 -8.90 8.90 11.42
C TYR A 366 -8.60 8.14 12.71
N LEU A 367 -8.42 6.81 12.65
CA LEU A 367 -8.03 6.01 13.81
C LEU A 367 -6.58 6.31 14.21
N LEU A 368 -5.69 6.44 13.22
CA LEU A 368 -4.32 6.90 13.44
C LEU A 368 -4.30 8.27 14.11
N HIS A 369 -5.09 9.22 13.59
CA HIS A 369 -5.18 10.55 14.15
C HIS A 369 -5.64 10.55 15.61
N LEU A 370 -6.71 9.82 15.94
CA LEU A 370 -7.20 9.70 17.31
C LEU A 370 -6.17 9.05 18.24
N ALA A 371 -5.48 7.99 17.78
CA ALA A 371 -4.45 7.33 18.57
C ALA A 371 -3.26 8.26 18.86
N ILE A 372 -2.89 9.11 17.90
CA ILE A 372 -1.83 10.12 18.07
C ILE A 372 -2.26 11.19 19.06
N GLU A 373 -3.50 11.71 18.95
CA GLU A 373 -4.03 12.67 19.94
C GLU A 373 -4.08 12.06 21.35
N GLU A 374 -4.42 10.77 21.50
CA GLU A 374 -4.36 10.10 22.81
C GLU A 374 -2.93 10.02 23.36
N LEU A 375 -1.96 9.61 22.52
CA LEU A 375 -0.55 9.49 22.91
C LEU A 375 0.06 10.84 23.31
N GLU A 376 -0.26 11.92 22.61
CA GLU A 376 0.17 13.28 22.96
C GLU A 376 -0.38 13.73 24.32
N ASN A 377 -1.51 13.18 24.73
CA ASN A 377 -2.12 13.40 26.05
C ASN A 377 -1.69 12.36 27.10
N GLY A 378 -0.69 11.52 26.79
CA GLY A 378 -0.12 10.53 27.72
C GLY A 378 -0.99 9.28 27.94
N ARG A 379 -1.88 8.96 26.99
CA ARG A 379 -2.71 7.74 27.01
C ARG A 379 -2.42 6.87 25.79
N ASP A 380 -2.50 5.56 25.94
CA ASP A 380 -2.20 4.59 24.88
C ASP A 380 -3.32 3.56 24.65
N ASP A 381 -4.50 3.77 25.24
CA ASP A 381 -5.63 2.84 25.16
C ASP A 381 -6.03 2.50 23.72
N LEU A 382 -6.26 3.52 22.87
CA LEU A 382 -6.61 3.29 21.47
C LEU A 382 -5.42 2.71 20.69
N PHE A 383 -4.19 3.12 20.97
CA PHE A 383 -3.00 2.58 20.32
C PHE A 383 -2.91 1.06 20.51
N ILE A 384 -3.08 0.58 21.74
CA ILE A 384 -3.05 -0.85 22.07
C ILE A 384 -4.22 -1.59 21.40
N LYS A 385 -5.43 -1.01 21.41
CA LYS A 385 -6.59 -1.61 20.74
C LYS A 385 -6.39 -1.72 19.22
N LEU A 386 -5.79 -0.71 18.60
CA LEU A 386 -5.46 -0.76 17.19
C LEU A 386 -4.42 -1.85 16.93
N GLN A 387 -3.38 -2.00 17.76
CA GLN A 387 -2.44 -3.12 17.64
C GLN A 387 -3.12 -4.48 17.67
N GLN A 388 -4.08 -4.68 18.57
CA GLN A 388 -4.86 -5.92 18.62
C GLN A 388 -5.67 -6.13 17.33
N ALA A 389 -6.38 -5.11 16.86
CA ALA A 389 -7.19 -5.18 15.64
C ALA A 389 -6.35 -5.41 14.38
N MET A 390 -5.17 -4.79 14.29
CA MET A 390 -4.22 -4.99 13.20
C MET A 390 -3.73 -6.43 13.12
N ASN A 391 -3.55 -7.12 14.25
CA ASN A 391 -3.03 -8.49 14.29
C ASN A 391 -4.05 -9.53 13.77
N ASP A 392 -5.34 -9.19 13.73
CA ASP A 392 -6.43 -10.07 13.31
C ASP A 392 -7.42 -9.33 12.37
N PRO A 393 -6.94 -8.79 11.23
CA PRO A 393 -7.69 -7.80 10.47
C PRO A 393 -8.87 -8.40 9.68
N TYR A 394 -9.01 -9.73 9.68
CA TYR A 394 -10.07 -10.45 8.97
C TYR A 394 -11.18 -10.96 9.93
N SER A 395 -11.01 -10.83 11.25
CA SER A 395 -12.02 -11.29 12.21
C SER A 395 -13.05 -10.24 12.56
N LYS A 396 -14.15 -10.70 13.17
CA LYS A 396 -15.23 -9.87 13.73
C LYS A 396 -14.97 -9.44 15.17
N ASN A 397 -13.80 -9.76 15.74
CA ASN A 397 -13.51 -9.50 17.16
C ASN A 397 -13.34 -8.01 17.48
N HIS A 398 -13.20 -7.17 16.44
CA HIS A 398 -12.89 -5.75 16.52
C HIS A 398 -13.94 -4.88 15.80
N ASP A 399 -15.21 -5.31 15.83
CA ASP A 399 -16.32 -4.66 15.14
C ASP A 399 -16.62 -3.23 15.63
N GLU A 400 -16.07 -2.80 16.76
CA GLU A 400 -16.09 -1.40 17.18
C GLU A 400 -15.43 -0.45 16.16
N PHE A 401 -14.58 -0.98 15.28
CA PHE A 401 -13.95 -0.27 14.17
C PHE A 401 -14.60 -0.53 12.81
N PHE A 402 -15.59 -1.42 12.73
CA PHE A 402 -16.33 -1.73 11.49
C PHE A 402 -17.40 -0.67 11.20
N LYS A 403 -16.95 0.54 10.89
CA LYS A 403 -17.79 1.70 10.57
C LYS A 403 -17.13 2.60 9.54
N ILE A 404 -17.95 3.30 8.77
CA ILE A 404 -17.50 4.31 7.81
C ILE A 404 -16.73 5.43 8.52
N ARG A 405 -15.92 6.17 7.75
CA ARG A 405 -15.24 7.36 8.26
C ARG A 405 -16.27 8.36 8.80
N PRO A 406 -16.10 8.90 10.01
CA PRO A 406 -16.99 9.94 10.52
C PRO A 406 -16.83 11.25 9.74
N GLU A 407 -17.90 12.03 9.60
CA GLU A 407 -17.95 13.23 8.75
C GLU A 407 -16.85 14.25 9.09
N TRP A 408 -16.58 14.49 10.38
CA TRP A 408 -15.54 15.42 10.83
C TRP A 408 -14.15 15.08 10.30
N ALA A 409 -13.87 13.80 10.03
CA ALA A 409 -12.56 13.35 9.59
C ALA A 409 -12.31 13.66 8.10
N SER A 410 -13.35 13.94 7.32
CA SER A 410 -13.24 14.25 5.89
C SER A 410 -12.54 15.58 5.61
N GLN A 411 -12.50 16.51 6.58
CA GLN A 411 -11.84 17.81 6.45
C GLN A 411 -10.66 17.99 7.42
N LYS A 412 -10.36 16.97 8.23
CA LYS A 412 -9.34 17.05 9.27
C LYS A 412 -7.95 16.76 8.70
N ALA A 413 -7.04 17.68 8.95
CA ALA A 413 -5.60 17.50 8.76
C ALA A 413 -5.11 16.19 9.38
N GLY A 414 -4.32 15.40 8.65
CA GLY A 414 -3.85 14.10 9.16
C GLY A 414 -4.84 12.95 8.98
N CYS A 415 -6.08 13.23 8.56
CA CYS A 415 -7.08 12.22 8.21
C CYS A 415 -7.22 12.09 6.68
N SER A 416 -7.77 13.12 6.04
CA SER A 416 -8.03 13.17 4.59
C SER A 416 -7.00 13.96 3.79
N MET A 417 -6.22 14.80 4.46
CA MET A 417 -5.18 15.65 3.87
C MET A 417 -3.87 15.45 4.61
N LEU A 418 -2.88 14.87 3.92
CA LEU A 418 -1.55 14.58 4.45
C LEU A 418 -0.50 15.21 3.52
N SER A 419 0.64 15.60 4.08
CA SER A 419 1.79 16.02 3.27
C SER A 419 3.01 15.18 3.62
N CYS A 420 4.04 15.25 2.77
CA CYS A 420 5.34 14.65 3.04
C CYS A 420 6.10 15.33 4.20
N SER A 421 5.56 16.39 4.82
CA SER A 421 6.20 17.07 5.94
C SER A 421 6.40 16.06 7.05
N SER A 422 7.66 15.79 7.33
CA SER A 422 8.07 14.78 8.28
C SER A 422 9.16 15.29 9.16
#